data_AF-A0A368GHW0-F1
#
_entry.id   AF-A0A368GHW0-F1
#
_cell.length_a   1.000
_cell.length_b   1.000
_cell.length_c   1.000
_cell.angle_alpha   90.00
_cell.angle_beta   90.00
_cell.angle_gamma   90.00
#
_symmetry.space_group_name_H-M   'P 1'
#
loop_
_entity.id
_entity.type
_entity.pdbx_description
1 polymer ?
#
loop_
_entity_poly.entity_id
_entity_poly.type
_entity_poly.pdbx_seq_one_letter_code
_entity_poly.pdbx_strand_id
1 'polypeptide(L)'
;MEFHNKFQAAFQWDCAKPISLGGSKRANFYEAEGKCQEMNGHLVSIHSEEENDFVIDLIGSDIQYHTWIGLQRSENHSVWKWTDASEVNYLKWDTGEPDGRPGQKYDCGHIYNFVEGRPLITDKKWNDADCYWSEHYVCKKKA
;
A
#
# COMPACT_ATOMS: atom_id res chain seq x y z
N MET A 1 12.27 -27.30 47.78
CA MET A 1 10.83 -27.55 47.78
C MET A 1 10.19 -26.33 47.12
N GLU A 2 10.37 -26.20 45.80
CA GLU A 2 9.37 -26.60 44.79
C GLU A 2 8.00 -25.95 45.04
N PHE A 3 7.65 -24.96 44.21
CA PHE A 3 6.59 -25.16 43.22
C PHE A 3 6.96 -24.41 41.94
N HIS A 4 7.20 -25.17 40.89
CA HIS A 4 7.31 -24.72 39.50
C HIS A 4 6.00 -24.06 39.04
N ASN A 5 6.09 -23.23 37.99
CA ASN A 5 5.46 -23.46 36.68
C ASN A 5 4.69 -22.25 36.10
N LYS A 6 5.08 -21.89 34.85
CA LYS A 6 4.39 -21.05 33.84
C LYS A 6 4.34 -19.55 34.19
N PHE A 7 5.04 -18.64 33.53
CA PHE A 7 5.02 -18.37 32.09
C PHE A 7 6.38 -17.87 31.61
N GLN A 8 7.14 -18.75 30.94
CA GLN A 8 8.05 -18.35 29.87
C GLN A 8 7.34 -18.70 28.56
N ALA A 9 6.65 -17.72 27.96
CA ALA A 9 6.29 -17.66 26.54
C ALA A 9 5.38 -16.46 26.30
N ALA A 10 5.59 -15.81 25.15
CA ALA A 10 4.84 -14.69 24.59
C ALA A 10 5.12 -13.33 25.24
N PHE A 11 6.11 -12.63 24.71
CA PHE A 11 5.95 -11.33 24.04
C PHE A 11 7.35 -10.81 23.71
N GLN A 12 8.04 -11.55 22.85
CA GLN A 12 9.12 -10.97 22.07
C GLN A 12 8.43 -10.16 20.98
N TRP A 13 8.16 -8.89 21.29
CA TRP A 13 7.71 -7.93 20.30
C TRP A 13 8.86 -7.76 19.31
N ASP A 14 8.74 -8.43 18.16
CA ASP A 14 9.50 -8.05 16.99
C ASP A 14 9.05 -6.61 16.65
N CYS A 15 9.91 -5.63 16.87
CA CYS A 15 9.57 -4.20 16.73
C CYS A 15 9.32 -3.78 15.25
N ALA A 16 9.48 -4.69 14.29
CA ALA A 16 9.23 -4.42 12.89
C ALA A 16 7.73 -4.58 12.60
N LYS A 17 7.00 -3.46 12.50
CA LYS A 17 5.65 -3.50 11.93
C LYS A 17 5.74 -4.10 10.52
N PRO A 18 4.85 -5.03 10.12
CA PRO A 18 4.92 -5.67 8.81
C PRO A 18 4.68 -4.69 7.67
N ILE A 19 4.06 -3.55 7.95
CA ILE A 19 3.81 -2.47 6.99
C ILE A 19 4.76 -1.29 7.30
N SER A 20 5.49 -0.80 6.29
CA SER A 20 6.48 0.28 6.42
C SER A 20 6.55 1.16 5.19
N LEU A 21 6.85 2.46 5.36
CA LEU A 21 7.17 3.33 4.22
C LEU A 21 8.43 2.86 3.52
N GLY A 22 8.40 2.87 2.19
CA GLY A 22 9.58 2.74 1.35
C GLY A 22 10.60 3.84 1.65
N GLY A 23 11.89 3.54 1.47
CA GLY A 23 12.98 4.48 1.77
C GLY A 23 12.83 5.87 1.13
N SER A 24 13.63 6.84 1.56
CA SER A 24 13.45 8.30 1.32
C SER A 24 13.42 8.80 -0.13
N LYS A 25 13.50 7.91 -1.13
CA LYS A 25 13.48 8.26 -2.56
C LYS A 25 12.27 7.61 -3.24
N ARG A 26 11.43 8.45 -3.85
CA ARG A 26 10.28 8.08 -4.70
C ARG A 26 10.71 7.17 -5.86
N ALA A 27 9.78 6.36 -6.36
CA ALA A 27 10.02 5.34 -7.36
C ALA A 27 8.80 5.15 -8.26
N ASN A 28 9.00 4.60 -9.46
CA ASN A 28 7.87 4.06 -10.21
C ASN A 28 7.31 2.78 -9.57
N PHE A 29 6.12 2.35 -9.98
CA PHE A 29 5.43 1.21 -9.36
C PHE A 29 6.30 -0.05 -9.35
N TYR A 30 6.93 -0.37 -10.48
CA TYR A 30 7.73 -1.59 -10.62
C TYR A 30 9.03 -1.54 -9.79
N GLU A 31 9.68 -0.38 -9.73
CA GLU A 31 10.83 -0.15 -8.87
C GLU A 31 10.45 -0.23 -7.38
N ALA A 32 9.29 0.32 -7.01
CA ALA A 32 8.78 0.27 -5.64
C ALA A 32 8.48 -1.17 -5.21
N GLU A 33 7.83 -1.95 -6.05
CA GLU A 33 7.61 -3.38 -5.84
C GLU A 33 8.93 -4.14 -5.69
N GLY A 34 9.90 -3.90 -6.57
CA GLY A 34 11.24 -4.51 -6.48
C GLY A 34 11.93 -4.21 -5.14
N LYS A 35 11.86 -2.97 -4.65
CA LYS A 35 12.41 -2.59 -3.33
C LYS A 35 11.67 -3.26 -2.18
N CYS A 36 10.35 -3.41 -2.26
CA CYS A 36 9.61 -4.15 -1.24
C CYS A 36 10.00 -5.64 -1.25
N GLN A 37 10.22 -6.23 -2.43
CA GLN A 37 10.68 -7.61 -2.59
C GLN A 37 12.08 -7.84 -2.02
N GLU A 38 13.01 -6.89 -2.21
CA GLU A 38 14.34 -6.91 -1.57
C GLU A 38 14.25 -6.96 -0.03
N MET A 39 13.15 -6.48 0.55
CA MET A 39 12.87 -6.51 1.98
C MET A 39 12.03 -7.73 2.41
N ASN A 40 11.85 -8.73 1.54
CA ASN A 40 10.97 -9.89 1.73
C ASN A 40 9.50 -9.49 1.96
N GLY A 41 9.03 -8.49 1.22
CA GLY A 41 7.63 -8.07 1.20
C GLY A 41 7.16 -7.73 -0.20
N HIS A 42 6.02 -7.09 -0.29
CA HIS A 42 5.43 -6.56 -1.52
C HIS A 42 4.95 -5.15 -1.26
N LEU A 43 4.58 -4.40 -2.31
CA LEU A 43 3.72 -3.24 -2.11
C LEU A 43 2.46 -3.64 -1.34
N VAL A 44 1.99 -2.76 -0.48
CA VAL A 44 0.95 -3.09 0.50
C VAL A 44 -0.36 -3.53 -0.17
N SER A 45 -0.85 -4.71 0.22
CA SER A 45 -2.22 -5.14 0.02
C SER A 45 -3.10 -4.68 1.18
N ILE A 46 -4.32 -4.24 0.87
CA ILE A 46 -5.27 -3.68 1.85
C ILE A 46 -6.58 -4.49 1.77
N HIS A 47 -6.95 -5.11 2.88
CA HIS A 47 -8.09 -6.05 2.98
C HIS A 47 -9.19 -5.59 3.94
N SER A 48 -9.03 -4.43 4.59
CA SER A 48 -10.04 -3.89 5.50
C SER A 48 -9.93 -2.38 5.64
N GLU A 49 -10.93 -1.77 6.27
CA GLU A 49 -10.90 -0.35 6.62
C GLU A 49 -9.80 -0.04 7.64
N GLU A 50 -9.58 -0.92 8.61
CA GLU A 50 -8.52 -0.78 9.61
C GLU A 50 -7.12 -0.86 9.00
N GLU A 51 -6.89 -1.76 8.04
CA GLU A 51 -5.63 -1.81 7.30
C GLU A 51 -5.43 -0.53 6.48
N ASN A 52 -6.48 -0.03 5.83
CA ASN A 52 -6.41 1.22 5.07
C ASN A 52 -6.06 2.41 5.97
N ASP A 53 -6.72 2.52 7.12
CA ASP A 53 -6.48 3.56 8.10
C ASP A 53 -5.05 3.52 8.64
N PHE A 54 -4.54 2.32 8.92
CA PHE A 54 -3.16 2.14 9.35
C PHE A 54 -2.16 2.61 8.28
N VAL A 55 -2.40 2.31 7.00
CA VAL A 55 -1.54 2.75 5.90
C VAL A 55 -1.57 4.28 5.77
N ILE A 56 -2.75 4.90 5.89
CA ILE A 56 -2.92 6.35 5.87
C ILE A 56 -2.14 7.02 7.01
N ASP A 57 -2.29 6.51 8.24
CA ASP A 57 -1.59 7.04 9.41
C ASP A 57 -0.06 6.91 9.28
N LEU A 58 0.40 5.82 8.64
CA LEU A 58 1.81 5.58 8.38
C LEU A 58 2.41 6.57 7.36
N ILE A 59 1.66 6.92 6.31
CA ILE A 59 2.06 7.94 5.33
C ILE A 59 2.19 9.31 6.01
N GLY A 60 1.32 9.59 6.98
CA GLY A 60 1.37 10.83 7.75
C GLY A 60 1.07 12.06 6.90
N SER A 61 1.61 13.22 7.31
CA SER A 61 1.27 14.53 6.72
C SER A 61 2.29 15.05 5.70
N ASP A 62 3.22 14.23 5.19
CA ASP A 62 4.11 14.64 4.09
C ASP A 62 3.45 14.33 2.75
N ILE A 63 2.42 15.13 2.45
CA ILE A 63 1.32 14.82 1.50
C ILE A 63 1.62 15.27 0.07
N GLN A 64 2.84 15.70 -0.25
CA GLN A 64 3.12 16.38 -1.52
C GLN A 64 3.08 15.44 -2.74
N TYR A 65 3.08 14.13 -2.52
CA TYR A 65 3.00 13.12 -3.56
C TYR A 65 2.05 12.00 -3.13
N HIS A 66 1.49 11.31 -4.11
CA HIS A 66 0.70 10.09 -3.90
C HIS A 66 1.59 8.94 -3.42
N THR A 67 0.94 7.84 -3.00
CA THR A 67 1.63 6.67 -2.47
C THR A 67 1.15 5.39 -3.14
N TRP A 68 2.05 4.70 -3.84
CA TRP A 68 1.78 3.39 -4.42
C TRP A 68 1.33 2.38 -3.36
N ILE A 69 0.29 1.62 -3.72
CA ILE A 69 -0.15 0.39 -3.05
C ILE A 69 0.01 -0.77 -4.03
N GLY A 70 -0.07 -2.02 -3.58
CA GLY A 70 0.22 -3.18 -4.44
C GLY A 70 -0.86 -3.53 -5.46
N LEU A 71 -1.81 -2.63 -5.74
CA LEU A 71 -2.94 -2.92 -6.62
C LEU A 71 -2.55 -2.61 -8.06
N GLN A 72 -2.64 -3.59 -8.95
CA GLN A 72 -2.38 -3.42 -10.38
C GLN A 72 -3.43 -4.11 -11.24
N ARG A 73 -3.69 -3.58 -12.43
CA ARG A 73 -4.58 -4.18 -13.41
C ARG A 73 -3.82 -5.26 -14.20
N SER A 74 -4.51 -6.34 -14.56
CA SER A 74 -3.95 -7.41 -15.39
C SER A 74 -3.54 -6.90 -16.77
N GLU A 75 -2.65 -7.61 -17.46
CA GLU A 75 -2.11 -7.21 -18.78
C GLU A 75 -3.18 -6.97 -19.85
N ASN A 76 -4.35 -7.61 -19.71
CA ASN A 76 -5.51 -7.40 -20.58
C ASN A 76 -6.45 -6.28 -20.08
N HIS A 77 -6.01 -5.47 -19.11
CA HIS A 77 -6.71 -4.33 -18.53
C HIS A 77 -8.12 -4.65 -18.00
N SER A 78 -8.39 -5.89 -17.60
CA SER A 78 -9.75 -6.33 -17.23
C SER A 78 -9.97 -6.57 -15.74
N VAL A 79 -8.94 -6.92 -14.97
CA VAL A 79 -9.09 -7.30 -13.55
C VAL A 79 -7.98 -6.68 -12.71
N TRP A 80 -8.35 -6.12 -11.55
CA TRP A 80 -7.40 -5.65 -10.54
C TRP A 80 -6.89 -6.82 -9.68
N LYS A 81 -5.61 -6.80 -9.34
CA LYS A 81 -4.91 -7.83 -8.55
C LYS A 81 -3.89 -7.20 -7.62
N TRP A 82 -3.69 -7.79 -6.46
CA TRP A 82 -2.58 -7.44 -5.58
C TRP A 82 -1.26 -8.09 -6.07
N THR A 83 -0.14 -7.38 -5.94
CA THR A 83 1.20 -7.89 -6.32
C THR A 83 1.66 -9.05 -5.44
N ASP A 84 1.18 -9.13 -4.19
CA ASP A 84 1.43 -10.24 -3.25
C ASP A 84 0.55 -11.48 -3.50
N ALA A 85 -0.26 -11.46 -4.56
CA ALA A 85 -1.22 -12.50 -4.95
C ALA A 85 -2.33 -12.80 -3.91
N SER A 86 -2.55 -11.92 -2.94
CA SER A 86 -3.72 -11.97 -2.07
C SER A 86 -5.01 -11.69 -2.85
N GLU A 87 -6.15 -12.11 -2.29
CA GLU A 87 -7.46 -11.89 -2.90
C GLU A 87 -7.85 -10.41 -2.85
N VAL A 88 -8.46 -9.91 -3.94
CA VAL A 88 -9.08 -8.59 -3.97
C VAL A 88 -10.49 -8.68 -3.37
N ASN A 89 -10.58 -8.51 -2.06
CA ASN A 89 -11.82 -8.57 -1.27
C ASN A 89 -12.25 -7.22 -0.68
N TYR A 90 -11.44 -6.17 -0.90
CA TYR A 90 -11.68 -4.82 -0.41
C TYR A 90 -11.16 -3.80 -1.43
N LEU A 91 -11.97 -2.79 -1.71
CA LEU A 91 -11.67 -1.70 -2.63
C LEU A 91 -12.14 -0.38 -2.03
N LYS A 92 -11.31 0.65 -2.08
CA LYS A 92 -11.63 2.00 -1.59
C LYS A 92 -11.32 3.08 -2.61
N TRP A 93 -11.72 2.85 -3.86
CA TRP A 93 -11.65 3.84 -4.95
C TRP A 93 -12.32 5.16 -4.58
N ASP A 94 -11.74 6.27 -5.04
CA ASP A 94 -12.37 7.58 -5.00
C ASP A 94 -13.58 7.66 -5.94
N THR A 95 -14.38 8.69 -5.77
CA THR A 95 -15.58 8.90 -6.59
C THR A 95 -15.19 9.14 -8.05
N GLY A 96 -15.59 8.22 -8.92
CA GLY A 96 -15.26 8.26 -10.34
C GLY A 96 -14.15 7.29 -10.75
N GLU A 97 -13.47 6.69 -9.76
CA GLU A 97 -12.34 5.80 -10.00
C GLU A 97 -12.72 4.31 -9.91
N PRO A 98 -11.99 3.43 -10.60
CA PRO A 98 -10.91 3.75 -11.54
C PRO A 98 -11.46 4.21 -12.90
N ASP A 99 -11.04 5.38 -13.38
CA ASP A 99 -11.58 6.02 -14.58
C ASP A 99 -10.93 5.50 -15.88
N GLY A 100 -9.73 4.91 -15.77
CA GLY A 100 -8.97 4.34 -16.88
C GLY A 100 -9.00 5.23 -18.12
N ARG A 101 -8.66 6.52 -17.98
CA ARG A 101 -8.85 7.55 -19.04
C ARG A 101 -8.59 7.01 -20.45
N PRO A 102 -9.50 7.25 -21.43
CA PRO A 102 -9.37 6.69 -22.76
C PRO A 102 -7.99 6.96 -23.39
N GLY A 103 -7.27 5.88 -23.74
CA GLY A 103 -5.94 5.95 -24.34
C GLY A 103 -4.77 6.04 -23.34
N GLN A 104 -5.03 6.02 -22.03
CA GLN A 104 -4.01 5.95 -20.98
C GLN A 104 -4.03 4.57 -20.32
N LYS A 105 -2.85 4.09 -19.93
CA LYS A 105 -2.67 2.82 -19.22
C LYS A 105 -2.53 3.08 -17.73
N TYR A 106 -3.63 3.50 -17.10
CA TYR A 106 -3.70 3.68 -15.64
C TYR A 106 -3.99 2.34 -14.97
N ASP A 107 -2.95 1.54 -14.87
CA ASP A 107 -3.04 0.16 -14.40
C ASP A 107 -2.46 -0.04 -13.02
N CYS A 108 -2.06 1.02 -12.32
CA CYS A 108 -1.49 0.94 -10.98
C CYS A 108 -2.28 1.78 -9.99
N GLY A 109 -2.61 1.22 -8.84
CA GLY A 109 -3.35 1.88 -7.78
C GLY A 109 -2.42 2.61 -6.82
N HIS A 110 -2.82 3.81 -6.44
CA HIS A 110 -2.19 4.57 -5.37
C HIS A 110 -3.22 5.14 -4.40
N ILE A 111 -2.77 5.55 -3.21
CA ILE A 111 -3.56 6.38 -2.32
C ILE A 111 -3.48 7.82 -2.82
N TYR A 112 -4.65 8.44 -2.97
CA TYR A 112 -4.79 9.77 -3.53
C TYR A 112 -4.54 10.84 -2.48
N ASN A 113 -3.25 11.09 -2.18
CA ASN A 113 -2.85 11.94 -1.05
C ASN A 113 -3.19 13.44 -1.20
N PHE A 114 -3.08 14.04 -2.39
CA PHE A 114 -3.17 15.51 -2.56
C PHE A 114 -3.52 15.95 -3.98
N VAL A 115 -4.33 17.00 -4.12
CA VAL A 115 -4.60 17.69 -5.40
C VAL A 115 -4.62 19.20 -5.18
N GLU A 116 -3.85 19.96 -5.97
CA GLU A 116 -3.94 21.43 -6.09
C GLU A 116 -4.07 22.21 -4.76
N GLY A 117 -3.31 21.83 -3.72
CA GLY A 117 -3.34 22.50 -2.41
C GLY A 117 -4.32 21.90 -1.40
N ARG A 118 -5.11 20.91 -1.81
CA ARG A 118 -6.04 20.18 -0.94
C ARG A 118 -5.44 18.82 -0.54
N PRO A 119 -5.19 18.59 0.76
CA PRO A 119 -4.98 17.24 1.28
C PRO A 119 -6.22 16.38 1.01
N LEU A 120 -6.04 15.28 0.28
CA LEU A 120 -7.05 14.26 0.01
C LEU A 120 -6.82 12.98 0.82
N ILE A 121 -5.67 12.87 1.47
CA ILE A 121 -5.34 11.74 2.35
C ILE A 121 -6.40 11.51 3.46
N THR A 122 -7.14 12.55 3.86
CA THR A 122 -8.25 12.44 4.83
C THR A 122 -9.50 11.75 4.28
N ASP A 123 -9.65 11.71 2.96
CA ASP A 123 -10.74 10.97 2.29
C ASP A 123 -10.41 9.47 2.28
N LYS A 124 -9.11 9.14 2.42
CA LYS A 124 -8.57 7.77 2.57
C LYS A 124 -8.90 6.87 1.38
N LYS A 125 -8.98 7.48 0.18
CA LYS A 125 -9.41 6.86 -1.07
C LYS A 125 -8.23 6.58 -2.00
N TRP A 126 -8.48 5.71 -2.98
CA TRP A 126 -7.51 5.27 -3.97
C TRP A 126 -7.84 5.82 -5.34
N ASN A 127 -6.83 5.96 -6.18
CA ASN A 127 -6.95 6.38 -7.57
C ASN A 127 -6.08 5.45 -8.45
N ASP A 128 -6.45 5.25 -9.72
CA ASP A 128 -5.57 4.61 -10.70
C ASP A 128 -4.67 5.62 -11.40
N ALA A 129 -3.44 5.19 -11.69
CA ALA A 129 -2.38 6.04 -12.19
C ALA A 129 -1.46 5.31 -13.15
N ASP A 130 -0.69 6.09 -13.91
CA ASP A 130 0.37 5.58 -14.77
C ASP A 130 1.47 4.97 -13.89
N CYS A 131 1.71 3.68 -14.08
CA CYS A 131 2.69 2.90 -13.33
C CYS A 131 4.11 3.48 -13.37
N TYR A 132 4.43 4.36 -14.34
CA TYR A 132 5.74 4.98 -14.50
C TYR A 132 5.90 6.32 -13.75
N TRP A 133 4.87 6.82 -13.07
CA TRP A 133 4.99 8.00 -12.22
C TRP A 133 5.85 7.75 -10.99
N SER A 134 6.56 8.79 -10.52
CA SER A 134 7.49 8.68 -9.38
C SER A 134 6.82 9.13 -8.08
N GLU A 135 6.46 8.17 -7.24
CA GLU A 135 5.64 8.38 -6.04
C GLU A 135 6.28 7.77 -4.78
N HIS A 136 5.68 8.05 -3.62
CA HIS A 136 5.98 7.28 -2.41
C HIS A 136 5.42 5.87 -2.53
N TYR A 137 5.79 4.97 -1.62
CA TYR A 137 5.30 3.60 -1.61
C TYR A 137 5.31 3.03 -0.21
N VAL A 138 4.43 2.08 0.06
CA VAL A 138 4.33 1.36 1.33
C VAL A 138 4.52 -0.13 1.05
N CYS A 139 5.43 -0.75 1.80
CA CYS A 139 5.67 -2.19 1.73
C CYS A 139 4.88 -2.92 2.84
N LYS A 140 4.41 -4.13 2.55
CA LYS A 140 3.84 -5.09 3.51
C LYS A 140 4.63 -6.41 3.43
N LYS A 141 5.07 -6.90 4.58
CA LYS A 141 5.65 -8.24 4.72
C LYS A 141 4.56 -9.20 5.18
N LYS A 142 4.62 -10.43 4.69
CA LYS A 142 3.80 -11.51 5.22
C LYS A 142 4.34 -11.86 6.61
N ALA A 143 3.45 -11.90 7.60
CA ALA A 143 3.77 -12.32 8.97
C ALA A 143 4.15 -13.81 9.02
#